data_AF-A0A1G2MFF1-F1
#
_entry.id   AF-A0A1G2MFF1-F1
#
_cell.length_a   1.000
_cell.length_b   1.000
_cell.length_c   1.000
_cell.angle_alpha   90.00
_cell.angle_beta   90.00
_cell.angle_gamma   90.00
#
_symmetry.space_group_name_H-M   'P 1'
#
loop_
_entity.id
_entity.type
_entity.pdbx_description
1 polymer ?
#
loop_
_entity_poly.entity_id
_entity_poly.type
_entity_poly.pdbx_seq_one_letter_code
_entity_poly.pdbx_strand_id
1 'polypeptide(L)'
;MKIKLSVILAILCLIPVLRPAYGATLDDGTITYSAGSYLGGQPIPIGYDPYGYNYQARRFSGSYFNAYANSANLPPWDGDDVSYLAANPGAVSHWAWNYREVRVDMKWNDAWLSNIDRDDDGKLDRHYGLPSYIGSGAWLTNHEFGTSDEDPWNYFVKIAAAPADATPIGGIWYTASGGEIGTQIWGEFAILQGVYNDKSAGEHGLAEISPEGPGLGKY
;
A
#
# COMPACT_ATOMS: atom_id res chain seq x y z
N MET A 1 23.05 -34.97 -69.78
CA MET A 1 22.47 -33.76 -69.15
C MET A 1 21.33 -34.20 -68.22
N LYS A 2 21.58 -34.28 -66.91
CA LYS A 2 20.57 -34.62 -65.89
C LYS A 2 20.62 -33.52 -64.83
N ILE A 3 19.60 -32.67 -64.79
CA ILE A 3 19.47 -31.57 -63.83
C ILE A 3 18.96 -32.18 -62.52
N LYS A 4 19.75 -32.07 -61.44
CA LYS A 4 19.31 -32.45 -60.08
C LYS A 4 18.55 -31.27 -59.49
N LEU A 5 17.25 -31.46 -59.31
CA LEU A 5 16.37 -30.54 -58.59
C LEU A 5 16.71 -30.65 -57.09
N SER A 6 17.33 -29.61 -56.52
CA SER A 6 17.62 -29.55 -55.09
C SER A 6 16.44 -28.90 -54.38
N VAL A 7 15.79 -29.66 -53.50
CA VAL A 7 14.72 -29.20 -52.63
C VAL A 7 15.33 -28.33 -51.53
N ILE A 8 14.99 -27.04 -51.53
CA ILE A 8 15.33 -26.11 -50.44
C ILE A 8 14.31 -26.34 -49.32
N LEU A 9 14.77 -26.95 -48.23
CA LEU A 9 14.00 -27.10 -46.99
C LEU A 9 14.07 -25.76 -46.23
N ALA A 10 12.99 -24.98 -46.31
CA ALA A 10 12.85 -23.77 -45.50
C ALA A 10 12.58 -24.17 -44.04
N ILE A 11 13.61 -24.06 -43.20
CA ILE A 11 13.48 -24.17 -41.75
C ILE A 11 12.81 -22.87 -41.26
N LEU A 12 11.51 -22.95 -41.00
CA LEU A 12 10.78 -21.89 -40.32
C LEU A 12 11.27 -21.87 -38.85
N CYS A 13 12.23 -21.00 -38.54
CA CYS A 13 12.54 -20.68 -37.16
C CYS A 13 11.30 -20.02 -36.54
N LEU A 14 10.54 -20.78 -35.76
CA LEU A 14 9.67 -20.24 -34.72
C LEU A 14 10.58 -19.50 -33.74
N ILE A 15 10.78 -18.20 -33.97
CA ILE A 15 11.25 -17.31 -32.91
C ILE A 15 10.11 -17.35 -31.88
N PRO A 16 10.32 -17.89 -30.66
CA PRO A 16 9.33 -17.70 -29.62
C PRO A 16 9.19 -16.20 -29.46
N VAL A 17 8.01 -15.67 -29.76
CA VAL A 17 7.64 -14.34 -29.32
C VAL A 17 7.73 -14.41 -27.80
N LEU A 18 8.81 -13.87 -27.23
CA LEU A 18 8.86 -13.53 -25.82
C LEU A 18 7.64 -12.64 -25.60
N ARG A 19 6.58 -13.24 -25.05
CA ARG A 19 5.53 -12.44 -24.44
C ARG A 19 6.25 -11.57 -23.41
N PRO A 20 5.99 -10.26 -23.32
CA PRO A 20 6.37 -9.56 -22.10
C PRO A 20 5.81 -10.40 -20.97
N ALA A 21 6.65 -10.80 -20.01
CA ALA A 21 6.18 -11.52 -18.85
C ALA A 21 5.06 -10.67 -18.25
N TYR A 22 3.81 -11.10 -18.43
CA TYR A 22 2.74 -10.58 -17.60
C TYR A 22 3.17 -11.04 -16.21
N GLY A 23 3.59 -10.10 -15.37
CA GLY A 23 4.07 -10.38 -14.02
C GLY A 23 3.12 -11.31 -13.29
N ALA A 24 3.66 -12.09 -12.35
CA ALA A 24 2.88 -13.01 -11.53
C ALA A 24 1.75 -12.23 -10.83
N THR A 25 0.55 -12.81 -10.80
CA THR A 25 -0.61 -12.21 -10.12
C THR A 25 -0.97 -13.08 -8.95
N LEU A 26 -1.64 -12.53 -7.93
CA LEU A 26 -2.05 -13.31 -6.77
C LEU A 26 -2.83 -14.60 -7.10
N ASP A 27 -3.49 -14.67 -8.25
CA ASP A 27 -4.27 -15.83 -8.68
C ASP A 27 -3.39 -17.04 -9.08
N ASP A 28 -2.09 -16.85 -9.30
CA ASP A 28 -1.15 -17.93 -9.60
C ASP A 28 -0.61 -18.66 -8.35
N GLY A 29 -0.84 -18.10 -7.15
CA GLY A 29 -0.40 -18.68 -5.88
C GLY A 29 1.11 -18.69 -5.64
N THR A 30 1.89 -17.98 -6.46
CA THR A 30 3.36 -17.93 -6.39
C THR A 30 3.88 -16.80 -5.51
N ILE A 31 3.09 -15.73 -5.35
CA ILE A 31 3.42 -14.59 -4.49
C ILE A 31 3.20 -14.97 -3.02
N THR A 32 4.21 -14.80 -2.19
CA THR A 32 4.19 -15.21 -0.78
C THR A 32 4.47 -14.06 0.17
N TYR A 33 4.06 -14.22 1.43
CA TYR A 33 4.46 -13.30 2.48
C TYR A 33 5.98 -13.36 2.72
N SER A 34 6.57 -12.22 3.05
CA SER A 34 8.01 -12.12 3.32
C SER A 34 8.45 -13.05 4.45
N ALA A 35 9.64 -13.66 4.34
CA ALA A 35 10.14 -14.68 5.27
C ALA A 35 10.24 -14.23 6.75
N GLY A 36 10.32 -12.92 7.03
CA GLY A 36 10.35 -12.38 8.39
C GLY A 36 8.97 -12.08 9.00
N SER A 37 7.88 -12.35 8.29
CA SER A 37 6.51 -12.11 8.76
C SER A 37 5.90 -13.35 9.42
N TYR A 38 4.81 -13.17 10.17
CA TYR A 38 4.10 -14.26 10.84
C TYR A 38 3.58 -15.32 9.86
N LEU A 39 3.12 -14.89 8.68
CA LEU A 39 2.69 -15.78 7.59
C LEU A 39 3.81 -16.07 6.59
N GLY A 40 5.08 -15.84 6.94
CA GLY A 40 6.21 -15.92 6.01
C GLY A 40 6.27 -17.21 5.18
N GLY A 41 6.43 -17.06 3.86
CA GLY A 41 6.46 -18.15 2.90
C GLY A 41 5.11 -18.76 2.55
N GLN A 42 4.02 -18.38 3.23
CA GLN A 42 2.67 -18.77 2.82
C GLN A 42 2.22 -17.96 1.60
N PRO A 43 1.49 -18.55 0.65
CA PRO A 43 0.85 -17.81 -0.44
C PRO A 43 -0.09 -16.74 0.10
N ILE A 44 -0.08 -15.57 -0.53
CA ILE A 44 -1.04 -14.51 -0.22
C ILE A 44 -2.41 -14.92 -0.78
N PRO A 45 -3.49 -14.91 0.02
CA PRO A 45 -4.80 -15.36 -0.44
C PRO A 45 -5.46 -14.36 -1.39
N ILE A 46 -6.39 -14.88 -2.21
CA ILE A 46 -7.41 -14.09 -2.90
C ILE A 46 -8.41 -13.54 -1.87
N GLY A 47 -8.84 -12.29 -2.03
CA GLY A 47 -9.76 -11.65 -1.10
C GLY A 47 -9.06 -11.08 0.14
N TYR A 48 -9.76 -11.10 1.28
CA TYR A 48 -9.20 -10.61 2.54
C TYR A 48 -8.31 -11.66 3.18
N ASP A 49 -7.13 -11.25 3.62
CA ASP A 49 -6.28 -12.04 4.50
C ASP A 49 -6.72 -11.91 5.98
N PRO A 50 -6.15 -12.73 6.90
CA PRO A 50 -6.50 -12.68 8.31
C PRO A 50 -6.22 -11.33 9.01
N TYR A 51 -5.39 -10.46 8.43
CA TYR A 51 -5.08 -9.14 8.98
C TYR A 51 -6.03 -8.04 8.48
N GLY A 52 -6.76 -8.31 7.38
CA GLY A 52 -7.71 -7.39 6.77
C GLY A 52 -7.21 -6.75 5.47
N TYR A 53 -6.12 -7.23 4.88
CA TYR A 53 -5.67 -6.79 3.55
C TYR A 53 -6.41 -7.53 2.45
N ASN A 54 -6.89 -6.77 1.45
CA ASN A 54 -7.35 -7.29 0.18
C ASN A 54 -6.60 -6.56 -0.95
N TYR A 55 -5.52 -7.19 -1.40
CA TYR A 55 -4.59 -6.63 -2.38
C TYR A 55 -5.24 -6.44 -3.76
N GLN A 56 -6.10 -7.37 -4.19
CA GLN A 56 -6.83 -7.27 -5.46
C GLN A 56 -7.80 -6.09 -5.46
N ALA A 57 -8.45 -5.83 -4.32
CA ALA A 57 -9.36 -4.70 -4.14
C ALA A 57 -8.64 -3.39 -3.75
N ARG A 58 -7.30 -3.42 -3.59
CA ARG A 58 -6.48 -2.31 -3.11
C ARG A 58 -7.05 -1.68 -1.84
N ARG A 59 -7.41 -2.55 -0.89
CA ARG A 59 -8.15 -2.16 0.30
C ARG A 59 -7.61 -2.86 1.54
N PHE A 60 -7.57 -2.11 2.64
CA PHE A 60 -7.43 -2.65 3.97
C PHE A 60 -8.68 -2.31 4.77
N SER A 61 -9.16 -3.23 5.60
CA SER A 61 -10.21 -2.96 6.57
C SER A 61 -9.93 -3.81 7.81
N GLY A 62 -9.40 -3.20 8.85
CA GLY A 62 -8.85 -3.92 9.99
C GLY A 62 -8.63 -3.06 11.23
N SER A 63 -8.13 -3.67 12.30
CA SER A 63 -7.49 -2.95 13.39
C SER A 63 -6.24 -2.23 12.88
N TYR A 64 -5.94 -1.04 13.39
CA TYR A 64 -4.71 -0.31 13.07
C TYR A 64 -3.47 -1.17 13.37
N PHE A 65 -3.48 -1.89 14.49
CA PHE A 65 -2.40 -2.80 14.86
C PHE A 65 -2.22 -3.92 13.81
N ASN A 66 -3.33 -4.48 13.29
CA ASN A 66 -3.28 -5.56 12.30
C ASN A 66 -2.68 -5.12 10.95
N ALA A 67 -2.68 -3.82 10.63
CA ALA A 67 -1.97 -3.30 9.45
C ALA A 67 -0.45 -3.55 9.53
N TYR A 68 0.11 -3.74 10.73
CA TYR A 68 1.55 -3.90 10.95
C TYR A 68 1.94 -5.25 11.57
N ALA A 69 1.02 -5.91 12.27
CA ALA A 69 1.28 -7.12 13.05
C ALA A 69 1.98 -8.24 12.26
N ASN A 70 1.52 -8.53 11.04
CA ASN A 70 2.15 -9.58 10.22
C ASN A 70 3.64 -9.33 9.99
N SER A 71 4.00 -8.10 9.60
CA SER A 71 5.39 -7.71 9.34
C SER A 71 6.26 -7.65 10.61
N ALA A 72 5.62 -7.47 11.77
CA ALA A 72 6.25 -7.54 13.08
C ALA A 72 6.38 -8.98 13.61
N ASN A 73 6.05 -9.99 12.80
CA ASN A 73 6.02 -11.40 13.16
C ASN A 73 5.08 -11.70 14.35
N LEU A 74 3.93 -11.03 14.37
CA LEU A 74 2.87 -11.21 15.37
C LEU A 74 1.58 -11.71 14.69
N PRO A 75 0.80 -12.62 15.29
CA PRO A 75 -0.50 -13.04 14.76
C PRO A 75 -1.49 -11.87 14.69
N PRO A 76 -2.59 -11.97 13.91
CA PRO A 76 -3.62 -10.94 13.90
C PRO A 76 -4.28 -10.85 15.29
N TRP A 77 -4.44 -9.62 15.80
CA TRP A 77 -5.24 -9.36 16.99
C TRP A 77 -6.73 -9.54 16.69
N ASP A 78 -7.43 -10.16 17.62
CA ASP A 78 -8.81 -10.66 17.46
C ASP A 78 -9.85 -9.89 18.28
N GLY A 79 -9.42 -8.93 19.11
CA GLY A 79 -10.29 -8.18 20.01
C GLY A 79 -10.14 -8.53 21.48
N ASP A 80 -9.42 -9.62 21.83
CA ASP A 80 -9.22 -10.05 23.22
C ASP A 80 -7.77 -9.83 23.67
N ASP A 81 -7.54 -8.70 24.33
CA ASP A 81 -6.22 -8.34 24.85
C ASP A 81 -5.64 -9.34 25.85
N VAL A 82 -6.49 -9.94 26.69
CA VAL A 82 -6.03 -10.83 27.78
C VAL A 82 -5.50 -12.11 27.17
N SER A 83 -6.28 -12.74 26.30
CA SER A 83 -5.86 -13.97 25.60
C SER A 83 -4.70 -13.69 24.66
N TYR A 84 -4.75 -12.57 23.94
CA TYR A 84 -3.72 -12.22 22.96
C TYR A 84 -2.36 -11.95 23.63
N LEU A 85 -2.31 -11.16 24.70
CA LEU A 85 -1.06 -10.86 25.41
C LEU A 85 -0.52 -12.05 26.20
N ALA A 86 -1.39 -12.94 26.68
CA ALA A 86 -0.95 -14.19 27.30
C ALA A 86 -0.18 -15.08 26.30
N ALA A 87 -0.61 -15.11 25.03
CA ALA A 87 0.06 -15.84 23.96
C ALA A 87 1.23 -15.06 23.33
N ASN A 88 1.14 -13.73 23.27
CA ASN A 88 2.07 -12.85 22.53
C ASN A 88 2.53 -11.67 23.40
N PRO A 89 3.24 -11.89 24.52
CA PRO A 89 3.57 -10.84 25.47
C PRO A 89 4.43 -9.72 24.89
N GLY A 90 5.19 -9.99 23.82
CA GLY A 90 5.99 -8.98 23.12
C GLY A 90 5.18 -7.93 22.36
N ALA A 91 3.89 -8.20 22.08
CA ALA A 91 3.05 -7.29 21.30
C ALA A 91 2.89 -5.92 21.96
N VAL A 92 2.85 -5.85 23.29
CA VAL A 92 2.75 -4.58 24.04
C VAL A 92 3.91 -3.61 23.78
N SER A 93 5.06 -4.13 23.34
CA SER A 93 6.23 -3.31 23.01
C SER A 93 6.19 -2.78 21.57
N HIS A 94 5.27 -3.29 20.73
CA HIS A 94 5.10 -2.80 19.38
C HIS A 94 4.39 -1.45 19.41
N TRP A 95 4.94 -0.45 18.71
CA TRP A 95 4.42 0.92 18.72
C TRP A 95 2.93 1.03 18.34
N ALA A 96 2.44 0.14 17.47
CA ALA A 96 1.05 0.13 17.03
C ALA A 96 0.06 -0.49 18.04
N TRP A 97 0.54 -1.14 19.11
CA TRP A 97 -0.31 -1.85 20.07
C TRP A 97 -1.30 -0.94 20.78
N ASN A 98 -0.89 0.29 21.10
CA ASN A 98 -1.77 1.29 21.71
C ASN A 98 -2.94 1.70 20.82
N TYR A 99 -2.88 1.39 19.51
CA TYR A 99 -3.91 1.69 18.53
C TYR A 99 -4.69 0.45 18.10
N ARG A 100 -4.55 -0.70 18.78
CA ARG A 100 -5.20 -1.96 18.37
C ARG A 100 -6.72 -1.86 18.27
N GLU A 101 -7.35 -1.05 19.10
CA GLU A 101 -8.80 -0.83 19.06
C GLU A 101 -9.25 0.17 17.98
N VAL A 102 -8.32 0.94 17.39
CA VAL A 102 -8.61 1.86 16.29
C VAL A 102 -8.94 1.05 15.04
N ARG A 103 -10.10 1.30 14.46
CA ARG A 103 -10.49 0.71 13.18
C ARG A 103 -9.95 1.56 12.05
N VAL A 104 -9.41 0.92 11.02
CA VAL A 104 -8.89 1.59 9.82
C VAL A 104 -9.49 1.00 8.57
N ASP A 105 -9.94 1.86 7.67
CA ASP A 105 -10.25 1.56 6.28
C ASP A 105 -9.29 2.31 5.37
N MET A 106 -8.48 1.58 4.60
CA MET A 106 -7.58 2.17 3.61
C MET A 106 -7.95 1.79 2.19
N LYS A 107 -7.66 2.67 1.24
CA LYS A 107 -7.68 2.38 -0.20
C LYS A 107 -6.46 2.97 -0.87
N TRP A 108 -5.97 2.34 -1.92
CA TRP A 108 -4.77 2.79 -2.64
C TRP A 108 -4.80 2.48 -4.13
N ASN A 109 -3.79 2.93 -4.88
CA ASN A 109 -3.53 2.53 -6.27
C ASN A 109 -2.32 1.60 -6.40
N ASP A 110 -2.09 1.05 -7.59
CA ASP A 110 -0.99 0.08 -7.81
C ASP A 110 0.40 0.67 -7.63
N ALA A 111 0.55 1.99 -7.76
CA ALA A 111 1.81 2.66 -7.42
C ALA A 111 2.09 2.60 -5.90
N TRP A 112 1.06 2.60 -5.04
CA TRP A 112 1.25 2.41 -3.60
C TRP A 112 1.67 0.98 -3.26
N LEU A 113 0.84 0.02 -3.69
CA LEU A 113 1.05 -1.41 -3.51
C LEU A 113 0.26 -2.17 -4.58
N SER A 114 0.99 -2.75 -5.52
CA SER A 114 0.48 -3.55 -6.63
C SER A 114 -0.07 -4.90 -6.15
N ASN A 115 -0.94 -5.51 -6.95
CA ASN A 115 -1.37 -6.91 -6.81
C ASN A 115 -0.64 -7.85 -7.79
N ILE A 116 0.47 -7.38 -8.36
CA ILE A 116 1.29 -8.03 -9.38
C ILE A 116 2.74 -7.94 -8.92
N ASP A 117 3.48 -9.03 -9.12
CA ASP A 117 4.93 -9.12 -9.06
C ASP A 117 5.49 -8.99 -10.48
N ARG A 118 6.11 -7.85 -10.81
CA ARG A 118 6.66 -7.60 -12.16
C ARG A 118 8.15 -7.85 -12.24
N ASP A 119 8.86 -7.85 -11.11
CA ASP A 119 10.31 -8.04 -11.08
C ASP A 119 10.73 -9.49 -10.74
N ASP A 120 9.76 -10.39 -10.57
CA ASP A 120 9.93 -11.83 -10.33
C ASP A 120 10.65 -12.11 -9.00
N ASP A 121 10.45 -11.22 -8.01
CA ASP A 121 11.05 -11.34 -6.67
C ASP A 121 10.17 -12.11 -5.66
N GLY A 122 9.00 -12.56 -6.10
CA GLY A 122 8.00 -13.29 -5.32
C GLY A 122 7.18 -12.42 -4.38
N LYS A 123 7.25 -11.09 -4.50
CA LYS A 123 6.56 -10.13 -3.63
C LYS A 123 5.70 -9.17 -4.44
N LEU A 124 4.80 -8.49 -3.73
CA LEU A 124 3.98 -7.44 -4.32
C LEU A 124 4.81 -6.19 -4.60
N ASP A 125 4.78 -5.71 -5.85
CA ASP A 125 5.50 -4.49 -6.23
C ASP A 125 5.01 -3.27 -5.44
N ARG A 126 5.94 -2.38 -5.12
CA ARG A 126 5.67 -1.01 -4.67
C ARG A 126 6.24 -0.03 -5.67
N HIS A 127 5.68 1.17 -5.73
CA HIS A 127 6.15 2.31 -6.55
C HIS A 127 6.58 1.91 -7.98
N TYR A 128 5.91 0.91 -8.56
CA TYR A 128 6.26 0.27 -9.84
C TYR A 128 7.76 -0.07 -10.02
N GLY A 129 8.45 -0.45 -8.93
CA GLY A 129 9.88 -0.78 -8.97
C GLY A 129 10.82 0.43 -9.05
N LEU A 130 10.31 1.67 -8.91
CA LEU A 130 11.15 2.85 -8.76
C LEU A 130 12.00 2.79 -7.48
N PRO A 131 13.08 3.58 -7.34
CA PRO A 131 13.88 3.58 -6.10
C PRO A 131 13.15 4.16 -4.86
N SER A 132 12.06 4.89 -5.07
CA SER A 132 11.29 5.61 -4.05
C SER A 132 9.84 5.81 -4.50
N TYR A 133 8.95 6.24 -3.60
CA TYR A 133 7.61 6.66 -3.99
C TYR A 133 7.59 7.99 -4.74
N ILE A 134 8.59 8.86 -4.58
CA ILE A 134 8.65 10.14 -5.28
C ILE A 134 8.52 9.93 -6.79
N GLY A 135 7.56 10.63 -7.42
CA GLY A 135 7.26 10.54 -8.84
C GLY A 135 6.52 9.28 -9.31
N SER A 136 6.13 8.39 -8.39
CA SER A 136 5.43 7.14 -8.75
C SER A 136 3.93 7.31 -9.02
N GLY A 137 3.35 8.45 -8.62
CA GLY A 137 1.91 8.68 -8.61
C GLY A 137 1.16 7.84 -7.56
N ALA A 138 1.87 7.27 -6.58
CA ALA A 138 1.27 6.52 -5.48
C ALA A 138 0.33 7.39 -4.64
N TRP A 139 -0.80 6.82 -4.26
CA TRP A 139 -1.70 7.46 -3.32
C TRP A 139 -2.42 6.46 -2.43
N LEU A 140 -2.82 6.93 -1.27
CA LEU A 140 -3.61 6.19 -0.29
C LEU A 140 -4.64 7.12 0.37
N THR A 141 -5.82 6.60 0.63
CA THR A 141 -6.74 7.16 1.62
C THR A 141 -6.67 6.34 2.89
N ASN A 142 -6.63 6.99 4.03
CA ASN A 142 -6.64 6.36 5.34
C ASN A 142 -7.82 6.92 6.14
N HIS A 143 -8.73 6.06 6.60
CA HIS A 143 -9.88 6.45 7.40
C HIS A 143 -9.86 5.69 8.72
N GLU A 144 -9.68 6.42 9.81
CA GLU A 144 -9.57 5.89 11.16
C GLU A 144 -10.81 6.23 11.97
N PHE A 145 -11.20 5.30 12.84
CA PHE A 145 -12.33 5.44 13.75
C PHE A 145 -11.97 4.89 15.12
N GLY A 146 -12.45 5.56 16.16
CA GLY A 146 -12.30 5.09 17.53
C GLY A 146 -13.22 5.84 18.49
N THR A 147 -12.94 5.69 19.78
CA THR A 147 -13.63 6.39 20.86
C THR A 147 -12.62 7.07 21.78
N SER A 148 -12.90 8.30 22.20
CA SER A 148 -12.16 9.04 23.22
C SER A 148 -13.15 9.54 24.26
N ASP A 149 -12.95 9.21 25.54
CA ASP A 149 -13.90 9.54 26.63
C ASP A 149 -15.36 9.16 26.29
N GLU A 150 -15.56 7.96 25.72
CA GLU A 150 -16.86 7.42 25.24
C GLU A 150 -17.48 8.13 24.02
N ASP A 151 -16.94 9.27 23.60
CA ASP A 151 -17.37 9.96 22.39
C ASP A 151 -16.64 9.41 21.15
N PRO A 152 -17.34 9.16 20.03
CA PRO A 152 -16.72 8.67 18.81
C PRO A 152 -15.89 9.76 18.13
N TRP A 153 -14.75 9.38 17.57
CA TRP A 153 -13.95 10.21 16.69
C TRP A 153 -13.68 9.51 15.36
N ASN A 154 -13.43 10.30 14.32
CA ASN A 154 -12.91 9.80 13.05
C ASN A 154 -11.90 10.76 12.44
N TYR A 155 -10.94 10.18 11.74
CA TYR A 155 -9.93 10.91 10.97
C TYR A 155 -9.83 10.33 9.57
N PHE A 156 -10.05 11.16 8.55
CA PHE A 156 -9.90 10.78 7.16
C PHE A 156 -8.79 11.61 6.51
N VAL A 157 -7.85 10.96 5.85
CA VAL A 157 -6.76 11.62 5.14
C VAL A 157 -6.57 11.06 3.74
N LYS A 158 -6.25 11.94 2.79
CA LYS A 158 -5.76 11.62 1.45
C LYS A 158 -4.28 11.95 1.37
N ILE A 159 -3.48 10.99 0.94
CA ILE A 159 -2.03 11.10 0.86
C ILE A 159 -1.61 10.73 -0.57
N ALA A 160 -0.70 11.51 -1.14
CA ALA A 160 -0.09 11.19 -2.44
C ALA A 160 1.43 11.35 -2.37
N ALA A 161 2.14 10.56 -3.16
CA ALA A 161 3.57 10.72 -3.32
C ALA A 161 3.89 12.08 -3.95
N ALA A 162 4.98 12.70 -3.50
CA ALA A 162 5.44 13.95 -4.09
C ALA A 162 5.86 13.73 -5.56
N PRO A 163 5.53 14.66 -6.47
CA PRO A 163 6.09 14.67 -7.82
C PRO A 163 7.62 14.65 -7.83
N ALA A 164 8.23 14.09 -8.87
CA ALA A 164 9.69 14.02 -8.98
C ALA A 164 10.38 15.39 -9.07
N ASP A 165 9.66 16.43 -9.51
CA ASP A 165 10.13 17.81 -9.64
C ASP A 165 9.64 18.72 -8.49
N ALA A 166 8.95 18.17 -7.49
CA ALA A 166 8.52 18.91 -6.31
C ALA A 166 9.69 19.14 -5.34
N THR A 167 9.60 20.21 -4.55
CA THR A 167 10.62 20.55 -3.55
C THR A 167 9.99 20.66 -2.16
N PRO A 168 10.58 20.04 -1.11
CA PRO A 168 10.10 20.21 0.25
C PRO A 168 10.72 21.47 0.87
N ILE A 169 9.89 22.38 1.37
CA ILE A 169 10.32 23.62 2.04
C ILE A 169 9.54 23.74 3.34
N GLY A 170 10.23 23.76 4.47
CA GLY A 170 9.60 23.96 5.78
C GLY A 170 8.56 22.90 6.17
N GLY A 171 8.69 21.66 5.68
CA GLY A 171 7.73 20.58 5.94
C GLY A 171 6.51 20.58 5.01
N ILE A 172 6.54 21.36 3.92
CA ILE A 172 5.47 21.41 2.92
C ILE A 172 6.08 21.10 1.54
N TRP A 173 5.37 20.33 0.73
CA TRP A 173 5.74 20.07 -0.66
C TRP A 173 5.22 21.15 -1.60
N TYR A 174 6.08 21.61 -2.52
CA TYR A 174 5.73 22.58 -3.56
C TYR A 174 6.02 22.02 -4.96
N THR A 175 5.14 22.28 -5.92
CA THR A 175 5.38 21.97 -7.35
C THR A 175 6.54 22.79 -7.90
N ALA A 176 7.08 22.40 -9.07
CA ALA A 176 8.12 23.15 -9.76
C ALA A 176 7.72 24.61 -10.11
N SER A 177 6.43 24.89 -10.24
CA SER A 177 5.89 26.24 -10.46
C SER A 177 5.62 27.02 -9.16
N GLY A 178 5.93 26.44 -7.99
CA GLY A 178 5.74 27.04 -6.68
C GLY A 178 4.34 26.87 -6.07
N GLY A 179 3.51 25.99 -6.62
CA GLY A 179 2.17 25.69 -6.07
C GLY A 179 2.28 24.76 -4.86
N GLU A 180 1.55 25.05 -3.79
CA GLU A 180 1.58 24.24 -2.56
C GLU A 180 0.77 22.94 -2.73
N ILE A 181 1.45 21.80 -2.55
CA ILE A 181 0.85 20.47 -2.65
C ILE A 181 0.25 20.06 -1.31
N GLY A 182 0.96 20.26 -0.20
CA GLY A 182 0.47 19.95 1.15
C GLY A 182 1.57 19.53 2.12
N THR A 183 1.17 19.23 3.36
CA THR A 183 2.10 18.89 4.45
C THR A 183 2.88 17.60 4.15
N GLN A 184 4.20 17.64 4.32
CA GLN A 184 5.07 16.49 4.15
C GLN A 184 4.80 15.42 5.23
N ILE A 185 4.61 14.18 4.79
CA ILE A 185 4.49 13.02 5.66
C ILE A 185 5.37 11.87 5.13
N TRP A 186 5.99 11.14 6.05
CA TRP A 186 6.89 10.00 5.77
C TRP A 186 8.00 10.29 4.75
N GLY A 187 8.45 11.55 4.67
CA GLY A 187 9.57 11.96 3.82
C GLY A 187 9.23 12.10 2.33
N GLU A 188 8.38 11.24 1.77
CA GLU A 188 8.14 11.14 0.31
C GLU A 188 6.71 11.51 -0.12
N PHE A 189 5.83 11.81 0.83
CA PHE A 189 4.41 12.02 0.57
C PHE A 189 3.94 13.39 1.05
N ALA A 190 2.80 13.82 0.50
CA ALA A 190 2.06 15.01 0.90
C ALA A 190 0.64 14.62 1.35
N ILE A 191 0.16 15.25 2.43
CA ILE A 191 -1.25 15.24 2.81
C ILE A 191 -2.00 16.19 1.87
N LEU A 192 -2.94 15.66 1.09
CA LEU A 192 -3.75 16.45 0.16
C LEU A 192 -5.04 16.95 0.80
N GLN A 193 -5.56 16.21 1.77
CA GLN A 193 -6.78 16.53 2.49
C GLN A 193 -6.77 15.80 3.84
N GLY A 194 -7.12 16.51 4.91
CA GLY A 194 -7.38 15.95 6.23
C GLY A 194 -8.76 16.39 6.73
N VAL A 195 -9.54 15.46 7.24
CA VAL A 195 -10.84 15.71 7.89
C VAL A 195 -10.79 15.03 9.25
N TYR A 196 -10.99 15.80 10.32
CA TYR A 196 -10.97 15.28 11.68
C TYR A 196 -12.25 15.69 12.41
N ASN A 197 -12.88 14.72 13.05
CA ASN A 197 -14.07 14.95 13.85
C ASN A 197 -13.87 14.27 15.20
N ASP A 198 -13.82 15.07 16.26
CA ASP A 198 -13.69 14.60 17.63
C ASP A 198 -14.43 15.57 18.54
N LYS A 199 -15.58 15.11 19.05
CA LYS A 199 -16.45 15.93 19.89
C LYS A 199 -15.81 16.26 21.24
N SER A 200 -15.02 15.36 21.81
CA SER A 200 -14.33 15.59 23.09
C SER A 200 -13.25 16.64 22.96
N ALA A 201 -12.56 16.69 21.81
CA ALA A 201 -11.58 17.73 21.49
C ALA A 201 -12.20 19.04 20.94
N GLY A 202 -13.49 19.03 20.58
CA GLY A 202 -14.16 20.17 19.93
C GLY A 202 -13.84 20.31 18.44
N GLU A 203 -13.19 19.32 17.83
CA GLU A 203 -12.71 19.32 16.46
C GLU A 203 -13.80 18.86 15.49
N HIS A 204 -13.96 19.58 14.37
CA HIS A 204 -15.03 19.32 13.43
C HIS A 204 -14.67 19.70 11.98
N GLY A 205 -14.69 18.69 11.10
CA GLY A 205 -14.62 18.88 9.66
C GLY A 205 -13.20 19.00 9.11
N LEU A 206 -13.01 19.93 8.17
CA LEU A 206 -11.82 20.03 7.34
C LEU A 206 -10.64 20.59 8.15
N ALA A 207 -9.62 19.76 8.38
CA ALA A 207 -8.39 20.14 9.06
C ALA A 207 -7.33 20.65 8.05
N GLU A 208 -7.26 20.05 6.86
CA GLU A 208 -6.29 20.42 5.82
C GLU A 208 -6.89 20.21 4.43
N ILE A 209 -6.56 21.12 3.50
CA ILE A 209 -6.85 20.95 2.08
C ILE A 209 -5.74 21.57 1.23
N SER A 210 -5.23 20.78 0.29
CA SER A 210 -4.24 21.23 -0.69
C SER A 210 -4.76 22.41 -1.51
N PRO A 211 -4.03 23.54 -1.59
CA PRO A 211 -4.35 24.64 -2.50
C PRO A 211 -4.32 24.23 -3.97
N GLU A 212 -3.43 23.30 -4.33
CA GLU A 212 -3.37 22.67 -5.65
C GLU A 212 -4.53 21.69 -5.90
N GLY A 213 -5.35 21.40 -4.88
CA GLY A 213 -6.56 20.60 -4.95
C GLY A 213 -6.40 19.17 -4.41
N PRO A 214 -7.42 18.61 -3.75
CA PRO A 214 -7.34 17.33 -3.03
C PRO A 214 -7.56 16.09 -3.94
N GLY A 215 -7.27 16.23 -5.24
CA GLY A 215 -7.51 15.21 -6.25
C GLY A 215 -6.45 14.11 -6.20
N LEU A 216 -6.89 12.86 -6.04
CA LEU A 216 -6.01 11.69 -6.16
C LEU A 216 -5.64 11.49 -7.64
N GLY A 217 -4.39 11.08 -7.91
CA GLY A 217 -3.90 10.83 -9.27
C GLY A 217 -3.64 12.10 -10.10
N LYS A 218 -3.53 13.27 -9.45
CA LYS A 218 -3.10 14.52 -10.09
C LYS A 218 -1.60 14.51 -10.44
N TYR A 219 -0.82 13.74 -9.67
CA TYR A 219 0.63 13.68 -9.70
C TYR A 219 1.12 12.29 -10.10
#